data_AF-A0A7S1MH09-F1
#
_entry.id   AF-A0A7S1MH09-F1
#
_cell.length_a   1.000
_cell.length_b   1.000
_cell.length_c   1.000
_cell.angle_alpha   90.00
_cell.angle_beta   90.00
_cell.angle_gamma   90.00
#
_symmetry.space_group_name_H-M   'P 1'
#
loop_
_entity.id
_entity.type
_entity.pdbx_description
1 polymer ?
#
loop_
_entity_poly.entity_id
_entity_poly.type
_entity_poly.pdbx_seq_one_letter_code
_entity_poly.pdbx_strand_id
1 'polypeptide(L)'
;DIVSVPPAPAQCGASEREGAIRIEGLSGGVYARGNGGEVSGSALTLHHNSGYSILTACTGEWAPGELAQLKLVGKTISYRVDMSRVGCACNLAFYLVSAPAISA
;
A
#
# COMPACT_ATOMS: atom_id res chain seq x y z
N ASP A 1 13.82 -17.11 -25.64
CA ASP A 1 12.76 -16.99 -24.64
C ASP A 1 12.86 -15.66 -23.89
N ILE A 2 12.04 -14.69 -24.28
CA ILE A 2 11.95 -13.40 -23.57
C ILE A 2 11.01 -13.63 -22.40
N VAL A 3 11.57 -13.76 -21.19
CA VAL A 3 10.78 -13.73 -19.95
C VAL A 3 10.10 -12.37 -19.91
N SER A 4 8.79 -12.34 -20.09
CA SER A 4 7.99 -11.12 -20.00
C SER A 4 8.09 -10.62 -18.56
N VAL A 5 8.97 -9.65 -18.31
CA VAL A 5 9.01 -8.92 -17.04
C VAL A 5 7.64 -8.24 -16.91
N PRO A 6 6.87 -8.50 -15.84
CA PRO A 6 5.59 -7.83 -15.65
C PRO A 6 5.85 -6.32 -15.62
N PRO A 7 4.97 -5.51 -16.25
CA PRO A 7 5.15 -4.07 -16.29
C PRO A 7 5.30 -3.53 -14.87
N ALA A 8 6.25 -2.61 -14.68
CA ALA A 8 6.45 -1.94 -13.40
C ALA A 8 5.13 -1.29 -12.95
N PRO A 9 4.80 -1.33 -11.64
CA PRO A 9 3.59 -0.68 -11.15
C PRO A 9 3.60 0.81 -11.51
N ALA A 10 2.44 1.37 -11.86
CA ALA A 10 2.31 2.80 -12.09
C ALA A 10 2.76 3.58 -10.84
N GLN A 11 3.81 4.39 -10.97
CA GLN A 11 4.44 5.09 -9.86
C GLN A 11 3.68 6.37 -9.49
N CYS A 12 3.71 6.74 -8.21
CA CYS A 12 3.13 7.99 -7.71
C CYS A 12 4.22 9.06 -7.54
N GLY A 13 4.19 10.10 -8.38
CA GLY A 13 5.11 11.22 -8.29
C GLY A 13 6.58 10.89 -8.61
N ALA A 14 7.50 11.79 -8.23
CA ALA A 14 8.91 11.72 -8.59
C ALA A 14 9.72 10.67 -7.80
N SER A 15 9.14 10.05 -6.76
CA SER A 15 9.81 8.99 -6.01
C SER A 15 9.37 7.63 -6.55
N GLU A 16 10.31 6.88 -7.11
CA GLU A 16 10.11 5.54 -7.71
C GLU A 16 9.64 4.46 -6.72
N ARG A 17 9.30 4.86 -5.50
CA ARG A 17 9.10 4.04 -4.30
C ARG A 17 7.67 4.04 -3.78
N GLU A 18 6.81 4.86 -4.39
CA GLU A 18 5.35 4.85 -4.22
C GLU A 18 4.70 4.37 -5.52
N GLY A 19 3.57 3.66 -5.45
CA GLY A 19 2.93 3.20 -6.66
C GLY A 19 1.77 2.25 -6.47
N ALA A 20 1.27 1.76 -7.60
CA ALA A 20 0.15 0.83 -7.64
C ALA A 20 0.48 -0.46 -6.86
N ILE A 21 -0.43 -0.85 -5.97
CA ILE A 21 -0.34 -2.10 -5.22
C ILE A 21 -1.56 -2.96 -5.53
N ARG A 22 -1.33 -4.23 -5.82
CA ARG A 22 -2.42 -5.18 -6.10
C ARG A 22 -2.94 -5.77 -4.78
N ILE A 23 -4.19 -5.46 -4.45
CA ILE A 23 -4.92 -6.08 -3.34
C ILE A 23 -6.12 -6.82 -3.93
N GLU A 24 -6.16 -8.14 -3.72
CA GLU A 24 -7.25 -8.97 -4.22
C GLU A 24 -8.57 -8.62 -3.53
N GLY A 25 -9.65 -8.54 -4.32
CA GLY A 25 -10.99 -8.18 -3.84
C GLY A 25 -11.28 -6.68 -3.78
N LEU A 26 -10.32 -5.81 -4.10
CA LEU A 26 -10.58 -4.38 -4.33
C LEU A 26 -10.75 -4.11 -5.82
N SER A 27 -11.86 -3.45 -6.16
CA SER A 27 -12.14 -2.97 -7.51
C SER A 27 -11.57 -1.57 -7.70
N GLY A 28 -10.89 -1.32 -8.82
CA GLY A 28 -10.18 -0.07 -9.07
C GLY A 28 -8.70 -0.16 -8.68
N GLY A 29 -7.86 0.63 -9.34
CA GLY A 29 -6.45 0.73 -8.97
C GLY A 29 -6.31 1.34 -7.58
N VAL A 30 -5.52 0.70 -6.72
CA VAL A 30 -5.11 1.27 -5.43
C VAL A 30 -3.60 1.44 -5.41
N TYR A 31 -3.14 2.36 -4.58
CA TYR A 31 -1.76 2.82 -4.55
C TYR A 31 -1.25 2.80 -3.12
N ALA A 32 -0.04 2.33 -2.90
CA ALA A 32 0.66 2.50 -1.64
C ALA A 32 1.51 3.78 -1.72
N ARG A 33 1.19 4.76 -0.87
CA ARG A 33 1.92 6.02 -0.73
C ARG A 33 2.45 6.18 0.68
N GLY A 34 3.62 6.77 0.81
CA GLY A 34 4.39 6.78 2.03
C GLY A 34 5.87 7.05 1.79
N ASN A 35 6.68 6.80 2.81
CA ASN A 35 8.12 7.03 2.76
C ASN A 35 8.91 5.79 3.21
N GLY A 36 10.12 5.65 2.69
CA GLY A 36 11.08 4.66 3.19
C GLY A 36 10.71 3.21 2.88
N GLY A 37 10.00 2.95 1.79
CA GLY A 37 9.65 1.59 1.35
C GLY A 37 9.71 1.45 -0.16
N GLU A 38 9.22 0.32 -0.64
CA GLU A 38 9.16 -0.02 -2.07
C GLU A 38 7.91 -0.86 -2.35
N VAL A 39 7.21 -0.55 -3.45
CA VAL A 39 6.02 -1.27 -3.90
C VAL A 39 6.37 -2.11 -5.11
N SER A 40 6.03 -3.40 -5.07
CA SER A 40 6.21 -4.32 -6.20
C SER A 40 5.08 -5.32 -6.28
N GLY A 41 4.20 -5.15 -7.28
CA GLY A 41 3.02 -6.00 -7.46
C GLY A 41 2.09 -5.97 -6.25
N SER A 42 2.02 -7.08 -5.50
CA SER A 42 1.23 -7.21 -4.27
C SER A 42 2.06 -7.10 -2.98
N ALA A 43 3.36 -6.78 -3.10
CA ALA A 43 4.28 -6.68 -1.98
C ALA A 43 4.61 -5.22 -1.68
N LEU A 44 4.62 -4.89 -0.39
CA LEU A 44 5.13 -3.63 0.15
C LEU A 44 6.31 -3.97 1.06
N THR A 45 7.51 -3.52 0.67
CA THR A 45 8.72 -3.64 1.49
C THR A 45 8.88 -2.37 2.29
N LEU A 46 9.04 -2.50 3.61
CA LEU A 46 9.19 -1.38 4.54
C LEU A 46 10.60 -1.39 5.13
N HIS A 47 11.30 -0.26 5.04
CA HIS A 47 12.57 -0.06 5.76
C HIS A 47 12.32 0.50 7.17
N HIS A 48 13.37 0.63 7.97
CA HIS A 48 13.27 1.25 9.29
C HIS A 48 12.75 2.70 9.18
N ASN A 49 11.88 3.12 10.10
CA ASN A 49 11.23 4.44 10.10
C ASN A 49 10.41 4.76 8.82
N SER A 50 9.78 3.73 8.25
CA SER A 50 8.88 3.86 7.11
C SER A 50 7.41 3.82 7.53
N GLY A 51 6.55 4.31 6.65
CA GLY A 51 5.11 4.28 6.84
C GLY A 51 4.39 4.49 5.52
N TYR A 52 3.33 3.72 5.28
CA TYR A 52 2.55 3.77 4.05
C TYR A 52 1.06 3.70 4.36
N SER A 53 0.27 4.37 3.51
CA SER A 53 -1.18 4.28 3.44
C SER A 53 -1.59 3.73 2.07
N ILE A 54 -2.74 3.06 2.04
CA ILE A 54 -3.35 2.62 0.78
C ILE A 54 -4.36 3.68 0.33
N LEU A 55 -4.21 4.16 -0.90
CA LEU A 55 -5.01 5.20 -1.51
C LEU A 55 -5.72 4.72 -2.78
N THR A 56 -6.80 5.39 -3.18
CA THR A 56 -7.53 5.16 -4.44
C THR A 56 -6.97 6.00 -5.59
N ALA A 57 -6.08 6.95 -5.31
CA ALA A 57 -5.47 7.82 -6.30
C ALA A 57 -3.98 8.06 -5.99
N CYS A 58 -3.30 8.58 -7.00
CA CYS A 58 -1.85 8.65 -7.12
C CYS A 58 -1.44 10.00 -7.73
N THR A 59 -2.20 11.04 -7.42
CA THR A 59 -2.11 12.37 -8.04
C THR A 59 -1.87 13.44 -6.99
N GLY A 60 -0.89 14.31 -7.22
CA GLY A 60 -0.71 15.52 -6.41
C GLY A 60 -0.41 15.27 -4.92
N GLU A 61 -0.93 16.15 -4.07
CA GLU A 61 -0.77 16.09 -2.62
C GLU A 61 -1.67 15.02 -1.98
N TRP A 62 -1.21 14.47 -0.85
CA TRP A 62 -2.00 13.52 -0.07
C TRP A 62 -3.31 14.17 0.38
N ALA A 63 -4.45 13.53 0.08
CA ALA A 63 -5.76 13.98 0.51
C ALA A 63 -6.49 12.89 1.32
N PRO A 64 -7.15 13.21 2.44
CA PRO A 64 -7.90 12.24 3.24
C PRO A 64 -8.98 11.49 2.45
N GLY A 65 -9.60 12.15 1.47
CA GLY A 65 -10.60 11.56 0.57
C GLY A 65 -10.07 10.44 -0.32
N GLU A 66 -8.74 10.31 -0.46
CA GLU A 66 -8.13 9.27 -1.27
C GLU A 66 -7.81 8.00 -0.46
N LEU A 67 -8.01 7.98 0.87
CA LEU A 67 -7.78 6.77 1.67
C LEU A 67 -8.68 5.62 1.19
N ALA A 68 -8.09 4.46 0.90
CA ALA A 68 -8.82 3.30 0.44
C ALA A 68 -9.77 2.79 1.54
N GLN A 69 -11.07 2.91 1.27
CA GLN A 69 -12.10 2.46 2.20
C GLN A 69 -12.35 0.96 2.06
N LEU A 70 -12.16 0.22 3.15
CA LEU A 70 -12.36 -1.22 3.20
C LEU A 70 -13.69 -1.56 3.89
N LYS A 71 -14.69 -2.02 3.13
CA LYS A 71 -16.00 -2.46 3.65
C LYS A 71 -15.96 -3.92 4.07
N LEU A 72 -15.52 -4.18 5.30
CA LEU A 72 -15.14 -5.53 5.76
C LEU A 72 -16.19 -6.32 6.52
N VAL A 73 -17.36 -5.74 6.82
CA VAL A 73 -18.41 -6.47 7.56
C VAL A 73 -18.79 -7.75 6.80
N GLY A 74 -18.65 -8.89 7.46
CA GLY A 74 -18.89 -10.22 6.86
C GLY A 74 -17.83 -10.66 5.84
N LYS A 75 -16.67 -10.00 5.76
CA LYS A 75 -15.55 -10.34 4.87
C LYS A 75 -14.29 -10.64 5.67
N THR A 76 -13.27 -11.17 4.98
CA THR A 76 -11.96 -11.48 5.56
C THR A 76 -10.89 -10.65 4.86
N ILE A 77 -9.96 -10.08 5.65
CA ILE A 77 -8.66 -9.62 5.14
C ILE A 77 -7.63 -10.69 5.43
N SER A 78 -6.85 -11.04 4.41
CA SER A 78 -5.69 -11.91 4.54
C SER A 78 -4.45 -11.17 4.06
N TYR A 79 -3.35 -11.34 4.77
CA TYR A 79 -2.03 -10.85 4.35
C TYR A 79 -0.94 -11.82 4.78
N ARG A 80 0.22 -11.74 4.12
CA ARG A 80 1.45 -12.42 4.53
C ARG A 80 2.47 -11.38 4.93
N VAL A 81 3.22 -11.67 5.99
CA VAL A 81 4.27 -10.79 6.49
C VAL A 81 5.55 -11.59 6.66
N ASP A 82 6.66 -11.05 6.14
CA ASP A 82 8.01 -11.54 6.40
C ASP A 82 8.63 -10.69 7.52
N MET A 83 8.82 -11.30 8.69
CA MET A 83 9.43 -10.66 9.87
C MET A 83 10.89 -11.04 10.07
N SER A 84 11.51 -11.78 9.14
CA SER A 84 12.87 -12.32 9.29
C SER A 84 13.95 -11.25 9.53
N ARG A 85 13.67 -10.01 9.12
CA ARG A 85 14.56 -8.85 9.22
C ARG A 85 14.10 -7.79 10.21
N VAL A 86 13.05 -8.05 11.00
CA VAL A 86 12.56 -7.13 12.04
C VAL A 86 13.24 -7.49 13.37
N GLY A 87 14.02 -6.58 13.91
CA GLY A 87 14.76 -6.76 15.16
C GLY A 87 13.91 -6.53 16.42
N CYS A 88 14.49 -6.82 17.58
CA CYS A 88 13.90 -6.48 18.87
C CYS A 88 13.62 -4.97 18.99
N ALA A 89 12.54 -4.62 19.69
CA ALA A 89 12.08 -3.24 19.89
C ALA A 89 11.65 -2.47 18.62
N CYS A 90 11.66 -3.10 17.44
CA CYS A 90 10.97 -2.57 16.25
C CYS A 90 9.50 -3.01 16.25
N ASN A 91 8.61 -2.12 15.80
CA ASN A 91 7.20 -2.44 15.59
C ASN A 91 6.87 -2.36 14.09
N LEU A 92 6.43 -3.49 13.52
CA LEU A 92 5.82 -3.53 12.20
C LEU A 92 4.30 -3.66 12.39
N ALA A 93 3.58 -2.59 12.10
CA ALA A 93 2.14 -2.52 12.31
C ALA A 93 1.38 -2.52 10.98
N PHE A 94 0.43 -3.45 10.87
CA PHE A 94 -0.66 -3.39 9.90
C PHE A 94 -1.96 -3.22 10.67
N TYR A 95 -2.71 -2.15 10.40
CA TYR A 95 -3.92 -1.83 11.14
C TYR A 95 -4.92 -1.09 10.27
N LEU A 96 -6.17 -1.12 10.74
CA LEU A 96 -7.29 -0.40 10.14
C LEU A 96 -7.70 0.72 11.09
N VAL A 97 -8.01 1.88 10.54
CA VAL A 97 -8.52 3.02 11.32
C VAL A 97 -9.88 3.45 10.81
N SER A 98 -10.75 3.83 11.73
CA SER A 98 -11.95 4.60 11.42
C SER A 98 -11.58 6.07 11.29
N ALA A 99 -10.81 6.40 10.24
CA ALA A 99 -10.45 7.78 9.92
C ALA A 99 -11.51 8.42 9.00
N PRO A 100 -11.63 9.76 8.99
CA PRO A 100 -12.42 10.46 7.99
C PRO A 100 -11.76 10.28 6.61
N ALA A 101 -12.14 9.24 5.89
CA ALA A 101 -12.05 9.24 4.45
C ALA A 101 -13.28 10.02 3.97
N ILE A 102 -13.10 11.14 3.28
CA ILE A 102 -14.24 11.93 2.83
C ILE A 102 -15.08 11.05 1.90
N SER A 103 -16.23 10.60 2.38
CA SER A 103 -17.34 10.21 1.52
C SER A 103 -18.65 10.67 2.17
N ALA A 104 -18.94 11.94 1.95
CA ALA A 104 -20.27 12.48 1.66
C ALA A 104 -20.11 13.47 0.51
#